data_AF-A0A178D333-F1
#
_entry.id   AF-A0A178D333-F1
#
_cell.length_a   1.000
_cell.length_b   1.000
_cell.length_c   1.000
_cell.angle_alpha   90.00
_cell.angle_beta   90.00
_cell.angle_gamma   90.00
#
_symmetry.space_group_name_H-M   'P 1'
#
loop_
_entity.id
_entity.type
_entity.pdbx_description
1 polymer ?
#
loop_
_entity_poly.entity_id
_entity_poly.type
_entity_poly.pdbx_seq_one_letter_code
_entity_poly.pdbx_strand_id
1 'polypeptide(L)'
;MAVIDRTAFYLSLANAALFFHQMTERKGCEYGDFEESSKYLSLCLNGVAQRLERESHQISDGVITTVLGFLCHDSNVGRWDRYGVHMQGLNNIIQVRGGFHTLNSTIVMFTCWFDILGASVFDRKPLFPVAFGLSSASAQDNVLSPSVTDLLMRIRDSSEGLFDMATALEKTAHLTMFVNNNGGNPLFWKDGATAASRITPVLHLLLSLRRFTDPASSGHTLPKLVLQEMVRLALLIVVASVKQAFALTADELAGLLQRFSAFVPMASRIDTYFPELSFWAIIMVATLQPDQSDLLHARATVNVMRAMGVKSGKAAIEIAQSFIWIDKLMEMSVAKVIFEIDDALCCSEADQEDYPGSQHTCR
;
A
#
# COMPACT_ATOMS: atom_id res chain seq x y z
N MET A 1 28.34 -8.49 -0.49
CA MET A 1 28.58 -8.05 0.90
C MET A 1 28.50 -9.19 1.91
N ALA A 2 27.44 -10.01 1.92
CA ALA A 2 27.26 -11.06 2.93
C ALA A 2 28.42 -12.08 3.06
N VAL A 3 29.10 -12.45 1.97
CA VAL A 3 30.23 -13.40 2.00
C VAL A 3 31.52 -12.77 2.58
N ILE A 4 31.59 -11.43 2.60
CA ILE A 4 32.80 -10.69 3.02
C ILE A 4 32.70 -10.29 4.49
N ASP A 5 31.49 -10.11 5.02
CA ASP A 5 31.25 -9.73 6.41
C ASP A 5 30.80 -10.92 7.26
N ARG A 6 31.51 -11.18 8.36
CA ARG A 6 31.31 -12.37 9.20
C ARG A 6 29.89 -12.48 9.80
N THR A 7 29.31 -11.39 10.29
CA THR A 7 27.98 -11.46 10.92
C THR A 7 26.89 -11.61 9.87
N ALA A 8 27.00 -10.91 8.74
CA ALA A 8 26.10 -11.09 7.61
C ALA A 8 26.19 -12.50 7.02
N PHE A 9 27.38 -13.11 7.01
CA PHE A 9 27.57 -14.48 6.57
C PHE A 9 26.86 -15.48 7.48
N TYR A 10 27.02 -15.36 8.80
CA TYR A 10 26.31 -16.25 9.74
C TYR A 10 24.79 -16.11 9.64
N LEU A 11 24.27 -14.89 9.46
CA LEU A 11 22.84 -14.70 9.19
C LEU A 11 22.40 -15.38 7.90
N SER A 12 23.25 -15.34 6.86
CA SER A 12 22.97 -16.03 5.59
C SER A 12 22.93 -17.55 5.77
N LEU A 13 23.81 -18.11 6.60
CA LEU A 13 23.78 -19.54 6.96
C LEU A 13 22.54 -19.90 7.79
N ALA A 14 22.15 -19.06 8.75
CA ALA A 14 20.93 -19.25 9.53
C ALA A 14 19.69 -19.31 8.62
N ASN A 15 19.59 -18.38 7.67
CA ASN A 15 18.54 -18.36 6.66
C ASN A 15 18.55 -19.59 5.75
N ALA A 16 19.73 -20.00 5.27
CA ALA A 16 19.86 -21.17 4.40
C ALA A 16 19.46 -22.46 5.13
N ALA A 17 19.89 -22.64 6.38
CA ALA A 17 19.53 -23.79 7.20
C ALA A 17 18.03 -23.85 7.48
N LEU A 18 17.41 -22.71 7.83
CA LEU A 18 15.97 -22.62 8.06
C LEU A 18 15.19 -22.92 6.77
N PHE A 19 15.56 -22.33 5.64
CA PHE A 19 14.90 -22.55 4.36
C PHE A 19 15.00 -24.02 3.90
N PHE A 20 16.17 -24.63 4.08
CA PHE A 20 16.36 -26.05 3.78
C PHE A 20 15.43 -26.92 4.64
N HIS A 21 15.37 -26.68 5.94
CA HIS A 21 14.46 -27.38 6.85
C HIS A 21 12.99 -27.20 6.47
N GLN A 22 12.57 -25.98 6.11
CA GLN A 22 11.22 -25.69 5.61
C GLN A 22 10.88 -26.50 4.36
N MET A 23 11.83 -26.63 3.43
CA MET A 23 11.61 -27.40 2.19
C MET A 23 11.54 -28.90 2.44
N THR A 24 12.32 -29.43 3.38
CA THR A 24 12.36 -30.88 3.68
C THR A 24 11.23 -31.32 4.60
N GLU A 25 10.93 -30.56 5.64
CA GLU A 25 10.00 -30.96 6.70
C GLU A 25 8.64 -30.26 6.62
N ARG A 26 8.52 -29.21 5.77
CA ARG A 26 7.31 -28.38 5.64
C ARG A 26 6.80 -27.82 6.97
N LYS A 27 7.74 -27.50 7.86
CA LYS A 27 7.50 -26.99 9.21
C LYS A 27 8.52 -25.91 9.56
N GLY A 28 8.15 -25.10 10.56
CA GLY A 28 8.98 -24.04 11.11
C GLY A 28 9.00 -22.76 10.27
N CYS A 29 9.09 -21.62 10.93
CA CYS A 29 9.30 -20.32 10.29
C CYS A 29 10.27 -19.42 11.05
N GLU A 30 10.59 -19.77 12.29
CA GLU A 30 11.52 -19.04 13.15
C GLU A 30 12.87 -19.75 13.20
N TYR A 31 13.96 -18.99 13.35
CA TYR A 31 15.29 -19.58 13.52
C TYR A 31 15.41 -20.49 14.75
N GLY A 32 14.51 -20.35 15.73
CA GLY A 32 14.47 -21.22 16.91
C GLY A 32 13.93 -22.62 16.61
N ASP A 33 13.27 -22.82 15.47
CA ASP A 33 12.59 -24.08 15.14
C ASP A 33 13.55 -25.18 14.71
N PHE A 34 14.78 -24.81 14.30
CA PHE A 34 15.79 -25.74 13.84
C PHE A 34 17.15 -25.44 14.46
N GLU A 35 17.76 -26.45 15.11
CA GLU A 35 18.98 -26.32 15.91
C GLU A 35 20.14 -25.67 15.12
N GLU A 36 20.35 -26.08 13.88
CA GLU A 36 21.43 -25.54 13.06
C GLU A 36 21.22 -24.05 12.74
N SER A 37 19.98 -23.66 12.40
CA SER A 37 19.65 -22.25 12.14
C SER A 37 19.81 -21.38 13.41
N SER A 38 19.39 -21.90 14.56
CA SER A 38 19.53 -21.26 15.87
C SER A 38 21.01 -21.06 16.25
N LYS A 39 21.85 -22.07 15.97
CA LYS A 39 23.31 -21.99 16.19
C LYS A 39 23.94 -20.86 15.38
N TYR A 40 23.64 -20.77 14.08
CA TYR A 40 24.18 -19.70 13.24
C TYR A 40 23.64 -18.32 13.63
N LEU A 41 22.37 -18.22 13.99
CA LEU A 41 21.79 -16.97 14.49
C LEU A 41 22.50 -16.53 15.78
N SER A 42 22.75 -17.45 16.71
CA SER A 42 23.46 -17.14 17.97
C SER A 42 24.87 -16.61 17.71
N LEU A 43 25.60 -17.21 16.76
CA LEU A 43 26.92 -16.71 16.34
C LEU A 43 26.84 -15.31 15.71
N CYS A 44 25.80 -15.06 14.90
CA CYS A 44 25.54 -13.76 14.30
C CYS A 44 25.28 -12.70 15.38
N LEU A 45 24.33 -12.93 16.29
CA LEU A 45 23.93 -12.00 17.35
C LEU A 45 25.10 -11.65 18.28
N ASN A 46 25.87 -12.66 18.72
CA ASN A 46 27.06 -12.44 19.54
C ASN A 46 28.11 -11.59 18.81
N GLY A 47 28.32 -11.84 17.52
CA GLY A 47 29.25 -11.05 16.71
C GLY A 47 28.79 -9.61 16.51
N VAL A 48 27.48 -9.38 16.33
CA VAL A 48 26.91 -8.03 16.23
C VAL A 48 27.07 -7.29 17.55
N ALA A 49 26.72 -7.91 18.69
CA ALA A 49 26.86 -7.30 20.01
C ALA A 49 28.30 -6.83 20.28
N GLN A 50 29.30 -7.69 20.03
CA GLN A 50 30.71 -7.34 20.16
C GLN A 50 31.16 -6.18 19.24
N ARG A 51 30.55 -6.06 18.06
CA ARG A 51 30.87 -4.97 17.12
C ARG A 51 30.21 -3.65 17.52
N LEU A 52 29.02 -3.70 18.11
CA LEU A 52 28.33 -2.52 18.63
C LEU A 52 29.08 -1.90 19.82
N GLU A 53 29.81 -2.69 20.60
CA GLU A 53 30.69 -2.20 21.67
C GLU A 53 31.95 -1.47 21.18
N ARG A 54 32.29 -1.57 19.88
CA ARG A 54 33.50 -0.98 19.29
C ARG A 54 33.15 0.16 18.36
N GLU A 55 33.57 1.38 18.71
CA GLU A 55 33.23 2.61 17.97
C GLU A 55 33.54 2.55 16.46
N SER A 56 34.65 1.92 16.07
CA SER A 56 35.06 1.81 14.66
C SER A 56 34.23 0.81 13.84
N HIS A 57 33.52 -0.11 14.49
CA HIS A 57 32.81 -1.20 13.82
C HIS A 57 31.29 -1.10 13.92
N GLN A 58 30.75 -0.39 14.91
CA GLN A 58 29.31 -0.26 15.15
C GLN A 58 28.54 0.35 13.95
N ILE A 59 29.21 1.15 13.13
CA ILE A 59 28.64 1.82 11.95
C ILE A 59 29.03 1.17 10.60
N SER A 60 29.72 0.04 10.62
CA SER A 60 30.20 -0.60 9.39
C SER A 60 29.08 -1.13 8.49
N ASP A 61 29.31 -1.18 7.17
CA ASP A 61 28.35 -1.73 6.18
C ASP A 61 27.87 -3.13 6.56
N GLY A 62 28.75 -3.94 7.14
CA GLY A 62 28.43 -5.29 7.59
C GLY A 62 27.42 -5.34 8.73
N VAL A 63 27.54 -4.46 9.73
CA VAL A 63 26.55 -4.36 10.82
C VAL A 63 25.21 -3.93 10.25
N ILE A 64 25.19 -2.89 9.43
CA ILE A 64 23.95 -2.38 8.81
C ILE A 64 23.30 -3.47 7.94
N THR A 65 24.07 -4.16 7.11
CA THR A 65 23.57 -5.27 6.27
C THR A 65 23.01 -6.39 7.13
N THR A 66 23.63 -6.70 8.27
CA THR A 66 23.13 -7.72 9.19
C THR A 66 21.78 -7.30 9.80
N VAL A 67 21.65 -6.04 10.23
CA VAL A 67 20.38 -5.49 10.75
C VAL A 67 19.29 -5.51 9.69
N LEU A 68 19.60 -5.14 8.44
CA LEU A 68 18.66 -5.26 7.31
C LEU A 68 18.21 -6.71 7.09
N GLY A 69 19.10 -7.68 7.29
CA GLY A 69 18.75 -9.10 7.24
C GLY A 69 17.78 -9.53 8.34
N PHE A 70 17.94 -9.02 9.57
CA PHE A 70 16.98 -9.25 10.65
C PHE A 70 15.60 -8.65 10.32
N LEU A 71 15.58 -7.42 9.80
CA LEU A 71 14.35 -6.77 9.35
C LEU A 71 13.63 -7.59 8.27
N CYS A 72 14.37 -8.13 7.31
CA CYS A 72 13.83 -9.02 6.28
C CYS A 72 13.15 -10.24 6.89
N HIS A 73 13.83 -10.94 7.79
CA HIS A 73 13.28 -12.11 8.45
C HIS A 73 12.03 -11.75 9.26
N ASP A 74 12.12 -10.77 10.14
CA ASP A 74 11.01 -10.37 11.01
C ASP A 74 9.77 -9.93 10.23
N SER A 75 9.96 -9.20 9.14
CA SER A 75 8.84 -8.82 8.27
C SER A 75 8.21 -10.00 7.53
N ASN A 76 8.98 -11.04 7.21
CA ASN A 76 8.46 -12.23 6.54
C ASN A 76 7.69 -13.15 7.49
N VAL A 77 8.03 -13.15 8.78
CA VAL A 77 7.36 -13.96 9.81
C VAL A 77 6.33 -13.16 10.62
N GLY A 78 6.10 -11.89 10.29
CA GLY A 78 5.13 -11.03 10.96
C GLY A 78 5.52 -10.63 12.40
N ARG A 79 6.81 -10.68 12.75
CA ARG A 79 7.32 -10.32 14.09
C ARG A 79 7.61 -8.82 14.18
N TRP A 80 6.53 -8.06 14.07
CA TRP A 80 6.54 -6.59 14.01
C TRP A 80 7.07 -5.93 15.31
N ASP A 81 7.04 -6.64 16.43
CA ASP A 81 7.66 -6.26 17.70
C ASP A 81 9.19 -6.21 17.61
N ARG A 82 9.82 -7.30 17.14
CA ARG A 82 11.28 -7.40 16.94
C ARG A 82 11.75 -6.48 15.82
N TYR A 83 10.97 -6.42 14.74
CA TYR A 83 11.18 -5.51 13.64
C TYR A 83 11.30 -4.05 14.12
N GLY A 84 10.43 -3.62 15.05
CA GLY A 84 10.46 -2.27 15.62
C GLY A 84 11.77 -1.95 16.34
N VAL A 85 12.29 -2.91 17.12
CA VAL A 85 13.58 -2.79 17.82
C VAL A 85 14.73 -2.66 16.81
N HIS A 86 14.74 -3.50 15.77
CA HIS A 86 15.78 -3.44 14.73
C HIS A 86 15.71 -2.16 13.90
N MET A 87 14.52 -1.64 13.59
CA MET A 87 14.38 -0.35 12.89
C MET A 87 14.90 0.82 13.73
N GLN A 88 14.64 0.82 15.03
CA GLN A 88 15.18 1.84 15.92
C GLN A 88 16.71 1.78 15.98
N GLY A 89 17.26 0.56 16.11
CA GLY A 89 18.70 0.33 16.06
C GLY A 89 19.33 0.80 14.75
N LEU A 90 18.70 0.48 13.62
CA LEU A 90 19.15 0.90 12.29
C LEU A 90 19.18 2.43 12.15
N ASN A 91 18.12 3.12 12.58
CA ASN A 91 18.07 4.59 12.56
C ASN A 91 19.22 5.19 13.38
N ASN A 92 19.47 4.68 14.59
CA ASN A 92 20.56 5.15 15.45
C ASN A 92 21.93 4.94 14.78
N ILE A 93 22.18 3.76 14.20
CA ILE A 93 23.43 3.46 13.50
C ILE A 93 23.65 4.43 12.33
N ILE A 94 22.62 4.68 11.52
CA ILE A 94 22.69 5.59 10.38
C ILE A 94 22.96 7.03 10.84
N GLN A 95 22.31 7.49 11.91
CA GLN A 95 22.54 8.82 12.48
C GLN A 95 23.99 8.99 12.95
N VAL A 96 24.51 8.03 13.73
CA VAL A 96 25.90 8.06 14.22
C VAL A 96 26.91 8.01 13.07
N ARG A 97 26.59 7.28 11.99
CA ARG A 97 27.45 7.20 10.81
C ARG A 97 27.54 8.50 10.01
N GLY A 98 26.59 9.42 10.20
CA GLY A 98 26.50 10.69 9.47
C GLY A 98 25.37 10.74 8.43
N GLY A 99 24.49 9.73 8.37
CA GLY A 99 23.30 9.74 7.51
C GLY A 99 23.47 9.00 6.18
N PHE A 100 22.42 9.05 5.35
CA PHE A 100 22.28 8.24 4.12
C PHE A 100 23.38 8.45 3.07
N HIS A 101 23.94 9.64 2.97
CA HIS A 101 24.99 9.97 1.99
C HIS A 101 26.29 9.18 2.20
N THR A 102 26.46 8.56 3.38
CA THR A 102 27.60 7.73 3.74
C THR A 102 27.41 6.24 3.40
N LEU A 103 26.22 5.88 2.92
CA LEU A 103 25.83 4.51 2.62
C LEU A 103 25.93 4.24 1.11
N ASN A 104 26.25 3.00 0.74
CA ASN A 104 26.15 2.59 -0.66
C ASN A 104 24.67 2.48 -1.09
N SER A 105 24.42 2.58 -2.40
CA SER A 105 23.06 2.63 -2.97
C SER A 105 22.19 1.43 -2.62
N THR A 106 22.77 0.23 -2.53
CA THR A 106 22.05 -0.99 -2.16
C THR A 106 21.55 -0.93 -0.71
N ILE A 107 22.40 -0.50 0.23
CA ILE A 107 22.00 -0.32 1.63
C ILE A 107 20.91 0.75 1.74
N VAL A 108 21.04 1.87 1.01
CA VAL A 108 20.01 2.92 0.96
C VAL A 108 18.68 2.35 0.50
N MET A 109 18.67 1.62 -0.61
CA MET A 109 17.46 1.01 -1.18
C MET A 109 16.76 0.08 -0.18
N PHE A 110 17.49 -0.85 0.43
CA PHE A 110 16.89 -1.77 1.41
C PHE A 110 16.44 -1.05 2.69
N THR A 111 17.18 -0.04 3.15
CA THR A 111 16.79 0.77 4.31
C THR A 111 15.46 1.47 4.03
N CYS A 112 15.32 2.11 2.87
CA CYS A 112 14.07 2.77 2.46
C CYS A 112 12.93 1.76 2.30
N TRP A 113 13.19 0.59 1.69
CA TRP A 113 12.18 -0.45 1.53
C TRP A 113 11.65 -0.93 2.88
N PHE A 114 12.55 -1.27 3.81
CA PHE A 114 12.11 -1.73 5.12
C PHE A 114 11.39 -0.63 5.88
N ASP A 115 11.89 0.61 5.92
CA ASP A 115 11.16 1.72 6.56
C ASP A 115 9.73 1.87 6.02
N ILE A 116 9.57 1.83 4.70
CA ILE A 116 8.26 1.90 4.06
C ILE A 116 7.37 0.71 4.40
N LEU A 117 7.95 -0.49 4.46
CA LEU A 117 7.21 -1.69 4.82
C LEU A 117 6.59 -1.55 6.22
N GLY A 118 7.40 -1.20 7.23
CA GLY A 118 6.90 -0.99 8.59
C GLY A 118 5.96 0.21 8.67
N ALA A 119 6.25 1.31 7.96
CA ALA A 119 5.38 2.48 7.90
C ALA A 119 4.00 2.14 7.31
N SER A 120 3.94 1.24 6.33
CA SER A 120 2.68 0.77 5.71
C SER A 120 1.84 -0.04 6.70
N VAL A 121 2.46 -1.02 7.39
CA VAL A 121 1.77 -1.88 8.39
C VAL A 121 1.12 -1.05 9.49
N PHE A 122 1.85 -0.06 10.00
CA PHE A 122 1.33 0.82 11.05
C PHE A 122 0.59 2.06 10.52
N ASP A 123 0.45 2.19 9.19
CA ASP A 123 -0.12 3.36 8.49
C ASP A 123 0.37 4.71 9.05
N ARG A 124 1.68 4.81 9.24
CA ARG A 124 2.36 5.98 9.79
C ARG A 124 3.28 6.60 8.77
N LYS A 125 3.70 7.84 9.03
CA LYS A 125 4.73 8.49 8.24
C LYS A 125 6.05 7.69 8.32
N PRO A 126 6.77 7.48 7.19
CA PRO A 126 8.08 6.83 7.19
C PRO A 126 9.09 7.61 8.03
N LEU A 127 10.04 6.90 8.65
CA LEU A 127 11.08 7.50 9.50
C LEU A 127 12.09 8.29 8.69
N PHE A 128 12.40 7.83 7.49
CA PHE A 128 13.41 8.41 6.63
C PHE A 128 12.79 9.24 5.51
N PRO A 129 13.45 10.33 5.07
CA PRO A 129 13.05 11.04 3.87
C PRO A 129 13.23 10.14 2.64
N VAL A 130 12.52 10.43 1.54
CA VAL A 130 12.77 9.77 0.26
C VAL A 130 14.23 9.98 -0.11
N ALA A 131 15.02 8.91 -0.14
CA ALA A 131 16.42 9.02 -0.53
C ALA A 131 16.52 9.48 -1.99
N PHE A 132 17.34 10.51 -2.23
CA PHE A 132 17.67 11.02 -3.55
C PHE A 132 18.18 9.87 -4.43
N GLY A 133 17.45 9.55 -5.51
CA GLY A 133 17.81 8.50 -6.48
C GLY A 133 16.74 7.43 -6.72
N LEU A 134 15.83 7.17 -5.77
CA LEU A 134 14.67 6.27 -6.00
C LEU A 134 13.54 6.93 -6.80
N SER A 135 13.63 8.25 -6.99
CA SER A 135 12.62 9.06 -7.67
C SER A 135 12.79 9.11 -9.19
N SER A 136 13.93 8.68 -9.75
CA SER A 136 14.18 8.71 -11.20
C SER A 136 13.94 7.35 -11.85
N ALA A 137 12.72 6.85 -11.71
CA ALA A 137 12.13 6.12 -12.83
C ALA A 137 12.14 7.09 -14.02
N SER A 138 13.03 6.88 -14.99
CA SER A 138 13.04 7.64 -16.23
C SER A 138 11.62 7.78 -16.74
N ALA A 139 11.21 9.02 -17.03
CA ALA A 139 10.04 9.32 -17.82
C ALA A 139 10.22 8.66 -19.20
N GLN A 140 9.96 7.36 -19.28
CA GLN A 140 9.49 6.78 -20.53
C GLN A 140 8.04 7.23 -20.62
N ASP A 141 7.76 7.92 -21.72
CA ASP A 141 6.55 8.66 -22.08
C ASP A 141 5.26 7.83 -22.00
N ASN A 142 4.87 7.40 -20.80
CA ASN A 142 3.56 6.82 -20.58
C ASN A 142 2.60 7.96 -20.29
N VAL A 143 1.96 8.42 -21.37
CA VAL A 143 0.91 9.43 -21.34
C VAL A 143 -0.28 8.87 -20.54
N LEU A 144 -0.65 9.56 -19.46
CA LEU A 144 -1.83 9.23 -18.68
C LEU A 144 -3.09 9.31 -19.54
N SER A 145 -4.15 8.58 -19.16
CA SER A 145 -5.43 8.71 -19.86
C SER A 145 -5.93 10.17 -19.81
N PRO A 146 -6.69 10.62 -20.83
CA PRO A 146 -7.28 11.95 -20.81
C PRO A 146 -8.13 12.20 -19.56
N SER A 147 -8.88 11.19 -19.09
CA SER A 147 -9.71 11.27 -17.89
C SER A 147 -8.89 11.50 -16.62
N VAL A 148 -7.79 10.78 -16.44
CA VAL A 148 -6.87 11.00 -15.30
C VAL A 148 -6.23 12.37 -15.40
N THR A 149 -5.79 12.77 -16.59
CA THR A 149 -5.13 14.06 -16.80
C THR A 149 -6.08 15.23 -16.49
N ASP A 150 -7.32 15.18 -16.98
CA ASP A 150 -8.36 16.17 -16.68
C ASP A 150 -8.65 16.27 -15.17
N LEU A 151 -8.87 15.13 -14.53
CA LEU A 151 -9.11 15.07 -13.08
C LEU A 151 -7.93 15.68 -12.30
N LEU A 152 -6.70 15.33 -12.64
CA LEU A 152 -5.50 15.87 -11.99
C LEU A 152 -5.39 17.38 -12.16
N MET A 153 -5.71 17.92 -13.34
CA MET A 153 -5.73 19.38 -13.58
C MET A 153 -6.79 20.05 -12.70
N ARG A 154 -8.02 19.52 -12.67
CA ARG A 154 -9.09 20.07 -11.81
C ARG A 154 -8.75 20.04 -10.33
N ILE A 155 -8.11 18.97 -9.85
CA ILE A 155 -7.67 18.88 -8.45
C ILE A 155 -6.57 19.91 -8.16
N ARG A 156 -5.60 20.09 -9.07
CA ARG A 156 -4.49 21.04 -8.91
C ARG A 156 -4.95 22.50 -8.96
N ASP A 157 -5.93 22.80 -9.82
CA ASP A 157 -6.49 24.14 -9.97
C ASP A 157 -7.50 24.49 -8.87
N SER A 158 -7.91 23.50 -8.07
CA SER A 158 -8.82 23.74 -6.94
C SER A 158 -8.15 24.58 -5.85
N SER A 159 -8.89 25.54 -5.29
CA SER A 159 -8.46 26.30 -4.11
C SER A 159 -8.37 25.45 -2.83
N GLU A 160 -8.68 24.16 -2.92
CA GLU A 160 -8.79 23.24 -1.80
C GLU A 160 -7.44 22.70 -1.33
N GLY A 161 -6.32 23.03 -1.97
CA GLY A 161 -5.01 22.57 -1.51
C GLY A 161 -4.87 21.04 -1.55
N LEU A 162 -5.48 20.41 -2.56
CA LEU A 162 -5.40 18.97 -2.83
C LEU A 162 -4.17 18.58 -3.69
N PHE A 163 -3.19 19.47 -3.79
CA PHE A 163 -2.04 19.32 -4.66
C PHE A 163 -1.26 18.03 -4.37
N ASP A 164 -0.96 17.74 -3.10
CA ASP A 164 -0.21 16.55 -2.72
C ASP A 164 -0.98 15.26 -3.07
N MET A 165 -2.31 15.29 -2.98
CA MET A 165 -3.18 14.19 -3.39
C MET A 165 -3.14 13.99 -4.91
N ALA A 166 -3.15 15.07 -5.70
CA ALA A 166 -2.99 14.98 -7.15
C ALA A 166 -1.64 14.35 -7.51
N THR A 167 -0.55 14.73 -6.84
CA THR A 167 0.77 14.08 -7.03
C THR A 167 0.72 12.60 -6.65
N ALA A 168 0.03 12.24 -5.57
CA ALA A 168 -0.11 10.84 -5.16
C ALA A 168 -0.90 10.00 -6.16
N LEU A 169 -2.01 10.53 -6.66
CA LEU A 169 -2.81 9.91 -7.73
C LEU A 169 -1.98 9.70 -9.00
N GLU A 170 -1.28 10.74 -9.46
CA GLU A 170 -0.40 10.69 -10.63
C GLU A 170 0.68 9.61 -10.49
N LYS A 171 1.41 9.59 -9.37
CA LYS A 171 2.46 8.58 -9.13
C LYS A 171 1.90 7.16 -9.06
N THR A 172 0.71 7.00 -8.48
CA THR A 172 0.04 5.70 -8.42
C THR A 172 -0.44 5.27 -9.80
N ALA A 173 -0.99 6.18 -10.62
CA ALA A 173 -1.36 5.90 -12.00
C ALA A 173 -0.16 5.46 -12.86
N HIS A 174 1.01 6.07 -12.67
CA HIS A 174 2.23 5.60 -13.33
C HIS A 174 2.66 4.20 -12.87
N LEU A 175 2.49 3.88 -11.58
CA LEU A 175 2.74 2.52 -11.08
C LEU A 175 1.75 1.51 -11.70
N THR A 176 0.46 1.84 -11.80
CA THR A 176 -0.52 0.92 -12.40
C THR A 176 -0.29 0.74 -13.90
N MET A 177 0.07 1.79 -14.63
CA MET A 177 0.49 1.66 -16.04
C MET A 177 1.71 0.76 -16.19
N PHE A 178 2.72 0.92 -15.32
CA PHE A 178 3.88 0.03 -15.30
C PHE A 178 3.46 -1.43 -15.09
N VAL A 179 2.53 -1.68 -14.18
CA VAL A 179 1.99 -3.03 -13.94
C VAL A 179 1.21 -3.55 -15.15
N ASN A 180 0.30 -2.78 -15.74
CA ASN A 180 -0.51 -3.23 -16.87
C ASN A 180 0.36 -3.51 -18.11
N ASN A 181 1.35 -2.65 -18.39
CA ASN A 181 2.23 -2.81 -19.55
C ASN A 181 3.13 -4.05 -19.47
N ASN A 182 3.42 -4.55 -18.26
CA ASN A 182 4.35 -5.66 -18.06
C ASN A 182 3.70 -6.93 -17.48
N GLY A 183 2.47 -6.83 -16.95
CA GLY A 183 1.79 -7.88 -16.20
C GLY A 183 1.46 -9.14 -17.01
N GLY A 184 1.49 -9.05 -18.34
CA GLY A 184 1.37 -10.20 -19.25
C GLY A 184 2.59 -11.13 -19.24
N ASN A 185 3.75 -10.67 -18.76
CA ASN A 185 4.97 -11.48 -18.67
C ASN A 185 5.08 -12.17 -17.29
N PRO A 186 5.11 -13.51 -17.18
CA PRO A 186 5.24 -14.18 -15.88
C PRO A 186 6.53 -13.84 -15.11
N LEU A 187 7.63 -13.53 -15.81
CA LEU A 187 8.90 -13.15 -15.17
C LEU A 187 8.83 -11.78 -14.49
N PHE A 188 7.93 -10.90 -14.95
CA PHE A 188 7.68 -9.60 -14.33
C PHE A 188 7.37 -9.77 -12.85
N TRP A 189 6.42 -10.64 -12.51
CA TRP A 189 5.97 -10.89 -11.14
C TRP A 189 7.01 -11.58 -10.24
N LYS A 190 8.17 -11.98 -10.78
CA LYS A 190 9.30 -12.53 -10.01
C LYS A 190 10.35 -11.48 -9.67
N ASP A 191 10.28 -10.29 -10.27
CA ASP A 191 11.22 -9.20 -10.02
C ASP A 191 10.77 -8.30 -8.85
N GLY A 192 10.88 -8.85 -7.63
CA GLY A 192 10.53 -8.13 -6.41
C GLY A 192 11.41 -6.90 -6.15
N ALA A 193 12.65 -6.89 -6.64
CA ALA A 193 13.58 -5.76 -6.44
C ALA A 193 13.15 -4.54 -7.28
N THR A 194 12.86 -4.74 -8.57
CA THR A 194 12.35 -3.66 -9.43
C THR A 194 10.98 -3.20 -8.92
N ALA A 195 10.09 -4.12 -8.53
CA ALA A 195 8.80 -3.77 -7.94
C ALA A 195 8.96 -2.90 -6.69
N ALA A 196 9.79 -3.32 -5.73
CA ALA A 196 10.08 -2.56 -4.51
C ALA A 196 10.62 -1.16 -4.83
N SER A 197 11.53 -1.02 -5.80
CA SER A 197 12.08 0.28 -6.20
C SER A 197 11.00 1.25 -6.74
N ARG A 198 9.97 0.74 -7.42
CA ARG A 198 8.85 1.52 -7.98
C ARG A 198 7.77 1.81 -6.95
N ILE A 199 7.51 0.86 -6.06
CA ILE A 199 6.48 0.94 -5.01
C ILE A 199 6.91 1.89 -3.88
N THR A 200 8.17 1.82 -3.46
CA THR A 200 8.73 2.62 -2.34
C THR A 200 8.38 4.11 -2.41
N PRO A 201 8.66 4.85 -3.51
CA PRO A 201 8.35 6.28 -3.57
C PRO A 201 6.86 6.58 -3.56
N VAL A 202 6.01 5.70 -4.12
CA VAL A 202 4.55 5.87 -4.11
C VAL A 202 4.01 5.73 -2.69
N LEU A 203 4.42 4.67 -1.98
CA LEU A 203 4.04 4.48 -0.58
C LEU A 203 4.55 5.60 0.31
N HIS A 204 5.78 6.08 0.09
CA HIS A 204 6.32 7.19 0.88
C HIS A 204 5.43 8.42 0.79
N LEU A 205 5.03 8.77 -0.43
CA LEU A 205 4.13 9.89 -0.70
C LEU A 205 2.77 9.70 -0.03
N LEU A 206 2.12 8.55 -0.25
CA LEU A 206 0.81 8.22 0.34
C LEU A 206 0.82 8.22 1.87
N LEU A 207 1.88 7.68 2.46
CA LEU A 207 2.04 7.62 3.92
C LEU A 207 2.43 8.97 4.53
N SER A 208 2.98 9.88 3.72
CA SER A 208 3.30 11.25 4.12
C SER A 208 2.16 12.24 3.89
N LEU A 209 1.08 11.84 3.19
CA LEU A 209 -0.12 12.65 3.06
C LEU A 209 -0.71 12.94 4.44
N ARG A 210 -1.18 14.18 4.58
CA ARG A 210 -1.89 14.67 5.76
C ARG A 210 -3.05 13.75 6.14
N ARG A 211 -3.21 13.49 7.43
CA ARG A 211 -4.20 12.56 7.96
C ARG A 211 -5.47 13.28 8.42
N PHE A 212 -6.59 12.55 8.39
CA PHE A 212 -7.85 12.97 8.99
C PHE A 212 -7.69 13.36 10.47
N THR A 213 -6.83 12.64 11.21
CA THR A 213 -6.59 12.82 12.65
C THR A 213 -5.60 13.95 12.99
N ASP A 214 -5.05 14.65 12.00
CA ASP A 214 -4.03 15.66 12.26
C ASP A 214 -4.61 16.88 13.02
N PRO A 215 -3.96 17.37 14.10
CA PRO A 215 -4.45 18.49 14.92
C PRO A 215 -4.68 19.79 14.14
N ALA A 216 -3.92 19.98 13.04
CA ALA A 216 -4.03 21.15 12.18
C ALA A 216 -5.31 21.15 11.32
N SER A 217 -6.08 20.05 11.30
CA SER A 217 -7.24 19.84 10.40
C SER A 217 -8.50 20.59 10.83
N SER A 218 -8.40 21.36 11.91
CA SER A 218 -9.43 22.25 12.47
C SER A 218 -9.92 23.37 11.53
N GLY A 219 -9.24 23.60 10.39
CA GLY A 219 -9.65 24.58 9.38
C GLY A 219 -10.30 24.01 8.11
N HIS A 220 -10.40 22.69 7.95
CA HIS A 220 -10.97 22.07 6.74
C HIS A 220 -12.40 21.58 6.96
N THR A 221 -13.21 21.58 5.90
CA THR A 221 -14.57 21.03 5.96
C THR A 221 -14.50 19.50 6.13
N LEU A 222 -15.27 18.96 7.07
CA LEU A 222 -15.34 17.51 7.35
C LEU A 222 -15.51 16.63 6.08
N PRO A 223 -16.36 17.01 5.11
CA PRO A 223 -16.46 16.34 3.81
C PRO A 223 -15.13 16.07 3.09
N LYS A 224 -14.29 17.10 2.99
CA LYS A 224 -13.02 17.05 2.26
C LYS A 224 -12.04 16.10 2.92
N LEU A 225 -11.95 16.14 4.26
CA LEU A 225 -11.05 15.28 5.00
C LEU A 225 -11.44 13.79 4.84
N VAL A 226 -12.74 13.49 4.76
CA VAL A 226 -13.23 12.14 4.49
C VAL A 226 -12.86 11.69 3.08
N LEU A 227 -13.12 12.51 2.06
CA LEU A 227 -12.71 12.20 0.68
C LEU A 227 -11.20 11.93 0.59
N GLN A 228 -10.40 12.80 1.20
CA GLN A 228 -8.94 12.66 1.19
C GLN A 228 -8.50 11.34 1.82
N GLU A 229 -9.07 10.99 2.96
CA GLU A 229 -8.72 9.77 3.67
C GLU A 229 -9.19 8.52 2.91
N MET A 230 -10.39 8.54 2.32
CA MET A 230 -10.90 7.46 1.48
C MET A 230 -9.99 7.21 0.26
N VAL A 231 -9.67 8.26 -0.50
CA VAL A 231 -8.80 8.14 -1.68
C VAL A 231 -7.41 7.67 -1.27
N ARG A 232 -6.85 8.20 -0.18
CA ARG A 232 -5.55 7.75 0.35
C ARG A 232 -5.55 6.27 0.70
N LEU A 233 -6.58 5.80 1.42
CA LEU A 233 -6.71 4.39 1.80
C LEU A 233 -6.90 3.50 0.57
N ALA A 234 -7.74 3.89 -0.39
CA ALA A 234 -7.92 3.16 -1.64
C ALA A 234 -6.60 3.03 -2.42
N LEU A 235 -5.82 4.10 -2.52
CA LEU A 235 -4.49 4.07 -3.17
C LEU A 235 -3.52 3.15 -2.43
N LEU A 236 -3.51 3.17 -1.08
CA LEU A 236 -2.70 2.24 -0.30
C LEU A 236 -3.12 0.78 -0.50
N ILE A 237 -4.43 0.51 -0.57
CA ILE A 237 -4.98 -0.82 -0.85
C ILE A 237 -4.53 -1.29 -2.25
N VAL A 238 -4.62 -0.44 -3.27
CA VAL A 238 -4.11 -0.74 -4.62
C VAL A 238 -2.64 -1.13 -4.58
N VAL A 239 -1.80 -0.35 -3.89
CA VAL A 239 -0.37 -0.63 -3.79
C VAL A 239 -0.10 -1.91 -2.99
N ALA A 240 -0.85 -2.17 -1.92
CA ALA A 240 -0.76 -3.41 -1.15
C ALA A 240 -1.15 -4.64 -1.99
N SER A 241 -2.18 -4.54 -2.84
CA SER A 241 -2.55 -5.59 -3.79
C SER A 241 -1.45 -5.83 -4.84
N VAL A 242 -0.80 -4.77 -5.33
CA VAL A 242 0.38 -4.92 -6.20
C VAL A 242 1.50 -5.65 -5.45
N LYS A 243 1.79 -5.28 -4.20
CA LYS A 243 2.80 -5.99 -3.38
C LYS A 243 2.49 -7.48 -3.28
N GLN A 244 1.25 -7.87 -2.97
CA GLN A 244 0.84 -9.27 -2.91
C GLN A 244 1.05 -10.01 -4.24
N ALA A 245 0.75 -9.37 -5.37
CA ALA A 245 0.94 -9.97 -6.68
C ALA A 245 2.43 -10.25 -7.01
N PHE A 246 3.34 -9.46 -6.44
CA PHE A 246 4.79 -9.69 -6.48
C PHE A 246 5.31 -10.61 -5.35
N ALA A 247 4.42 -11.21 -4.56
CA ALA A 247 4.76 -12.00 -3.37
C ALA A 247 5.59 -11.22 -2.33
N LEU A 248 5.39 -9.90 -2.24
CA LEU A 248 5.97 -9.05 -1.21
C LEU A 248 5.03 -8.98 0.01
N THR A 249 5.59 -8.83 1.21
CA THR A 249 4.83 -8.69 2.47
C THR A 249 3.83 -7.53 2.38
N ALA A 250 2.55 -7.81 2.61
CA ALA A 250 1.45 -6.84 2.51
C ALA A 250 0.49 -6.95 3.71
N ASP A 251 1.05 -7.18 4.90
CA ASP A 251 0.31 -7.36 6.16
C ASP A 251 -0.59 -6.17 6.50
N GLU A 252 -0.32 -4.99 5.93
CA GLU A 252 -1.16 -3.81 6.09
C GLU A 252 -2.56 -3.95 5.49
N LEU A 253 -2.75 -4.83 4.50
CA LEU A 253 -3.95 -4.82 3.65
C LEU A 253 -5.24 -4.99 4.45
N ALA A 254 -5.29 -5.94 5.39
CA ALA A 254 -6.47 -6.19 6.20
C ALA A 254 -6.86 -4.96 7.05
N GLY A 255 -5.86 -4.31 7.66
CA GLY A 255 -6.07 -3.11 8.48
C GLY A 255 -6.46 -1.88 7.65
N LEU A 256 -5.99 -1.78 6.40
CA LEU A 256 -6.39 -0.71 5.48
C LEU A 256 -7.83 -0.89 5.00
N LEU A 257 -8.21 -2.12 4.63
CA LEU A 257 -9.58 -2.47 4.22
C LEU A 257 -10.58 -2.17 5.33
N GLN A 258 -10.30 -2.61 6.57
CA GLN A 258 -11.15 -2.34 7.73
C GLN A 258 -11.36 -0.84 7.95
N ARG A 259 -10.30 -0.02 7.83
CA ARG A 259 -10.39 1.42 7.96
C ARG A 259 -11.18 2.05 6.82
N PHE A 260 -10.98 1.60 5.59
CA PHE A 260 -11.73 2.09 4.43
C PHE A 260 -13.23 1.87 4.62
N SER A 261 -13.65 0.67 5.04
CA SER A 261 -15.06 0.33 5.29
C SER A 261 -15.72 1.26 6.32
N ALA A 262 -14.98 1.83 7.27
CA ALA A 262 -15.51 2.79 8.24
C ALA A 262 -15.92 4.14 7.61
N PHE A 263 -15.31 4.52 6.47
CA PHE A 263 -15.62 5.75 5.76
C PHE A 263 -16.68 5.58 4.66
N VAL A 264 -16.86 4.37 4.12
CA VAL A 264 -17.82 4.09 3.03
C VAL A 264 -19.24 4.61 3.31
N PRO A 265 -19.85 4.46 4.51
CA PRO A 265 -21.17 5.01 4.80
C PRO A 265 -21.25 6.54 4.75
N MET A 266 -20.11 7.22 4.89
CA MET A 266 -20.02 8.68 4.87
C MET A 266 -19.91 9.24 3.44
N ALA A 267 -19.46 8.42 2.48
CA ALA A 267 -19.19 8.83 1.10
C ALA A 267 -20.42 9.43 0.39
N SER A 268 -21.62 8.87 0.63
CA SER A 268 -22.87 9.34 0.04
C SER A 268 -23.36 10.70 0.56
N ARG A 269 -22.82 11.17 1.69
CA ARG A 269 -23.27 12.39 2.36
C ARG A 269 -22.39 13.60 2.09
N ILE A 270 -21.28 13.41 1.38
CA ILE A 270 -20.10 14.26 1.58
C ILE A 270 -19.60 14.92 0.29
N ASP A 271 -19.65 14.29 -0.88
CA ASP A 271 -18.89 14.82 -2.01
C ASP A 271 -19.74 15.48 -3.09
N THR A 272 -19.58 16.80 -3.21
CA THR A 272 -20.09 17.61 -4.33
C THR A 272 -18.98 18.07 -5.27
N TYR A 273 -17.70 17.93 -4.89
CA TYR A 273 -16.58 18.53 -5.61
C TYR A 273 -15.93 17.56 -6.58
N PHE A 274 -15.69 16.32 -6.15
CA PHE A 274 -15.08 15.26 -6.96
C PHE A 274 -15.77 13.90 -6.73
N PRO A 275 -17.09 13.80 -6.93
CA PRO A 275 -17.84 12.56 -6.69
C PRO A 275 -17.25 11.35 -7.42
N GLU A 276 -16.59 11.56 -8.57
CA GLU A 276 -15.87 10.53 -9.32
C GLU A 276 -14.71 9.88 -8.54
N LEU A 277 -14.08 10.59 -7.60
CA LEU A 277 -12.98 10.04 -6.78
C LEU A 277 -13.52 9.12 -5.69
N SER A 278 -14.57 9.55 -4.98
CA SER A 278 -15.27 8.71 -4.01
C SER A 278 -15.83 7.47 -4.69
N PHE A 279 -16.43 7.65 -5.87
CA PHE A 279 -16.95 6.60 -6.71
C PHE A 279 -15.88 5.58 -7.13
N TRP A 280 -14.78 6.07 -7.71
CA TRP A 280 -13.63 5.27 -8.09
C TRP A 280 -13.07 4.49 -6.89
N ALA A 281 -12.87 5.15 -5.74
CA ALA A 281 -12.29 4.52 -4.56
C ALA A 281 -13.14 3.33 -4.06
N ILE A 282 -14.47 3.47 -3.99
CA ILE A 282 -15.37 2.41 -3.54
C ILE A 282 -15.33 1.22 -4.49
N ILE A 283 -15.42 1.48 -5.81
CA ILE A 283 -15.39 0.42 -6.83
C ILE A 283 -14.05 -0.31 -6.81
N MET A 284 -12.94 0.42 -6.72
CA MET A 284 -11.60 -0.15 -6.70
C MET A 284 -11.36 -1.07 -5.50
N VAL A 285 -11.82 -0.67 -4.32
CA VAL A 285 -11.69 -1.52 -3.13
C VAL A 285 -12.58 -2.74 -3.26
N ALA A 286 -13.82 -2.59 -3.73
CA ALA A 286 -14.74 -3.71 -3.97
C ALA A 286 -14.17 -4.74 -4.98
N THR A 287 -13.53 -4.27 -6.05
CA THR A 287 -12.96 -5.16 -7.09
C THR A 287 -11.69 -5.87 -6.63
N LEU A 288 -10.92 -5.28 -5.71
CA LEU A 288 -9.74 -5.89 -5.10
C LEU A 288 -10.07 -6.89 -3.98
N GLN A 289 -11.35 -7.06 -3.62
CA GLN A 289 -11.82 -8.02 -2.61
C GLN A 289 -12.75 -9.10 -3.22
N PRO A 290 -12.25 -10.00 -4.10
CA PRO A 290 -13.08 -11.01 -4.77
C PRO A 290 -13.84 -11.93 -3.81
N ASP A 291 -13.27 -12.22 -2.64
CA ASP A 291 -13.78 -13.24 -1.72
C ASP A 291 -14.81 -12.72 -0.71
N GLN A 292 -15.03 -11.40 -0.64
CA GLN A 292 -16.04 -10.81 0.25
C GLN A 292 -17.16 -10.25 -0.60
N SER A 293 -18.37 -10.77 -0.43
CA SER A 293 -19.56 -10.07 -0.93
C SER A 293 -19.85 -8.93 0.03
N ASP A 294 -19.69 -7.69 -0.44
CA ASP A 294 -19.85 -6.53 0.41
C ASP A 294 -20.98 -5.64 -0.10
N LEU A 295 -22.18 -5.99 0.37
CA LEU A 295 -23.43 -5.27 0.14
C LEU A 295 -23.33 -3.79 0.58
N LEU A 296 -22.43 -3.44 1.50
CA LEU A 296 -22.17 -2.06 1.90
C LEU A 296 -21.42 -1.27 0.82
N HIS A 297 -20.44 -1.88 0.12
CA HIS A 297 -19.79 -1.24 -1.02
C HIS A 297 -20.76 -1.07 -2.20
N ALA A 298 -21.57 -2.10 -2.50
CA ALA A 298 -22.57 -2.02 -3.56
C ALA A 298 -23.59 -0.90 -3.31
N ARG A 299 -24.17 -0.82 -2.09
CA ARG A 299 -25.11 0.25 -1.71
C ARG A 299 -24.47 1.63 -1.75
N ALA A 300 -23.24 1.77 -1.27
CA ALA A 300 -22.54 3.05 -1.31
C ALA A 300 -22.26 3.49 -2.76
N THR A 301 -21.87 2.55 -3.61
CA THR A 301 -21.69 2.78 -5.06
C THR A 301 -22.98 3.28 -5.68
N VAL A 302 -24.11 2.58 -5.46
CA VAL A 302 -25.43 2.98 -5.97
C VAL A 302 -25.83 4.38 -5.54
N ASN A 303 -25.57 4.76 -4.29
CA ASN A 303 -25.89 6.11 -3.83
C ASN A 303 -25.12 7.19 -4.59
N VAL A 304 -23.84 6.96 -4.89
CA VAL A 304 -23.02 7.87 -5.69
C VAL A 304 -23.43 7.84 -7.17
N MET A 305 -23.79 6.66 -7.71
CA MET A 305 -24.30 6.51 -9.09
C MET A 305 -25.51 7.39 -9.35
N ARG A 306 -26.45 7.47 -8.40
CA ARG A 306 -27.64 8.34 -8.54
C ARG A 306 -27.26 9.81 -8.67
N ALA A 307 -26.28 10.28 -7.90
CA ALA A 307 -25.80 11.66 -7.97
C ALA A 307 -25.08 11.96 -9.30
N MET A 308 -24.40 10.96 -9.87
CA MET A 308 -23.68 11.07 -11.15
C MET A 308 -24.55 10.73 -12.38
N GLY A 309 -25.80 10.29 -12.19
CA GLY A 309 -26.68 9.85 -13.28
C GLY A 309 -26.26 8.54 -13.97
N VAL A 310 -25.47 7.69 -13.30
CA VAL A 310 -25.02 6.39 -13.81
C VAL A 310 -26.10 5.34 -13.55
N LYS A 311 -26.45 4.54 -14.57
CA LYS A 311 -27.65 3.70 -14.56
C LYS A 311 -27.41 2.19 -14.49
N SER A 312 -26.16 1.73 -14.55
CA SER A 312 -25.84 0.30 -14.50
C SER A 312 -24.47 0.04 -13.90
N GLY A 313 -24.29 -1.14 -13.31
CA GLY A 313 -23.01 -1.62 -12.79
C GLY A 313 -21.94 -1.68 -13.89
N LYS A 314 -22.32 -2.04 -15.13
CA LYS A 314 -21.40 -1.99 -16.28
C LYS A 314 -20.87 -0.58 -16.52
N ALA A 315 -21.74 0.43 -16.59
CA ALA A 315 -21.32 1.82 -16.78
C ALA A 315 -20.48 2.32 -15.59
N ALA A 316 -20.78 1.85 -14.38
CA ALA A 316 -20.00 2.16 -13.19
C ALA A 316 -18.55 1.66 -13.30
N ILE A 317 -18.36 0.40 -13.72
CA ILE A 317 -17.02 -0.16 -13.96
C ILE A 317 -16.28 0.57 -15.07
N GLU A 318 -16.95 0.88 -16.20
CA GLU A 318 -16.33 1.61 -17.32
C GLU A 318 -15.80 2.98 -16.89
N ILE A 319 -16.53 3.70 -16.04
CA ILE A 319 -16.07 4.97 -15.46
C ILE A 319 -14.85 4.74 -14.56
N ALA A 320 -14.90 3.77 -13.65
CA ALA A 320 -13.78 3.47 -12.75
C ALA A 320 -12.51 3.05 -13.51
N GLN A 321 -12.66 2.27 -14.58
CA GLN A 321 -11.57 1.84 -15.47
C GLN A 321 -10.90 3.00 -16.21
N SER A 322 -11.59 4.10 -16.43
CA SER A 322 -11.02 5.28 -17.09
C SER A 322 -9.98 6.03 -16.23
N PHE A 323 -9.93 5.72 -14.92
CA PHE A 323 -9.00 6.29 -13.96
C PHE A 323 -7.80 5.36 -13.71
N ILE A 324 -7.53 5.04 -12.45
CA ILE A 324 -6.46 4.11 -12.04
C ILE A 324 -7.08 2.72 -11.97
N TRP A 325 -6.58 1.78 -12.77
CA TRP A 325 -7.09 0.42 -12.84
C TRP A 325 -5.95 -0.57 -13.11
N ILE A 326 -6.03 -1.78 -12.54
CA ILE A 326 -5.05 -2.84 -12.78
C ILE A 326 -5.76 -4.07 -13.33
N ASP A 327 -5.70 -4.25 -14.64
CA ASP A 327 -6.48 -5.27 -15.36
C ASP A 327 -6.27 -6.65 -14.75
N LYS A 328 -5.00 -7.03 -14.55
CA LYS A 328 -4.66 -8.38 -14.12
C LYS A 328 -5.11 -8.72 -12.70
N LEU A 329 -5.28 -7.72 -11.84
CA LEU A 329 -5.70 -7.93 -10.45
C LEU A 329 -7.21 -7.89 -10.27
N MET A 330 -7.94 -7.25 -11.20
CA MET A 330 -9.37 -6.97 -11.03
C MET A 330 -10.26 -7.76 -11.98
N GLU A 331 -9.71 -8.33 -13.07
CA GLU A 331 -10.44 -9.05 -14.13
C GLU A 331 -11.46 -10.07 -13.58
N MET A 332 -11.05 -10.87 -12.59
CA MET A 332 -11.89 -11.94 -12.03
C MET A 332 -13.05 -11.43 -11.17
N SER A 333 -12.95 -10.21 -10.64
CA SER A 333 -13.95 -9.63 -9.73
C SER A 333 -14.98 -8.77 -10.45
N VAL A 334 -14.68 -8.30 -11.67
CA VAL A 334 -15.52 -7.34 -12.40
C VAL A 334 -16.96 -7.83 -12.54
N ALA A 335 -17.16 -9.06 -13.03
CA ALA A 335 -18.50 -9.61 -13.26
C ALA A 335 -19.31 -9.71 -11.95
N LYS A 336 -18.65 -10.08 -10.85
CA LYS A 336 -19.25 -10.16 -9.52
C LYS A 336 -19.69 -8.78 -9.04
N VAL A 337 -18.80 -7.78 -9.12
CA VAL A 337 -19.09 -6.41 -8.67
C VAL A 337 -20.21 -5.77 -9.50
N ILE A 338 -20.25 -6.00 -10.82
CA ILE A 338 -21.36 -5.56 -11.68
C ILE A 338 -22.68 -6.14 -11.16
N PHE A 339 -22.71 -7.45 -10.92
CA PHE A 339 -23.90 -8.13 -10.42
C PHE A 339 -24.36 -7.57 -9.06
N GLU A 340 -23.44 -7.36 -8.11
CA GLU A 340 -23.77 -6.81 -6.78
C GLU A 340 -24.32 -5.38 -6.87
N ILE A 341 -23.78 -4.55 -7.78
CA ILE A 341 -24.29 -3.19 -8.02
C ILE A 341 -25.69 -3.25 -8.64
N ASP A 342 -25.88 -4.07 -9.67
CA ASP A 342 -27.17 -4.18 -10.38
C ASP A 342 -28.27 -4.74 -9.45
N ASP A 343 -27.94 -5.71 -8.59
CA ASP A 343 -28.85 -6.22 -7.55
C ASP A 343 -29.23 -5.12 -6.54
N ALA A 344 -28.23 -4.36 -6.05
CA ALA A 344 -28.47 -3.25 -5.13
C ALA A 344 -29.28 -2.09 -5.76
N LEU A 345 -29.15 -1.87 -7.08
CA LEU A 345 -29.99 -0.92 -7.83
C LEU A 345 -31.46 -1.38 -7.81
N CYS A 346 -31.72 -2.64 -8.19
CA CYS A 346 -33.06 -3.20 -8.24
C CYS A 346 -33.77 -3.15 -6.87
N CYS A 347 -33.09 -3.54 -5.79
CA CYS A 347 -33.66 -3.50 -4.44
C CYS A 347 -34.06 -2.08 -4.01
N SER A 348 -33.29 -1.08 -4.44
CA SER A 348 -33.53 0.30 -4.05
C SER A 348 -34.68 0.98 -4.78
N GLU A 349 -35.01 0.50 -5.99
CA GLU A 349 -36.16 0.96 -6.76
C GLU A 349 -37.46 0.37 -6.18
N ALA A 350 -37.42 -0.90 -5.76
CA ALA A 350 -38.54 -1.55 -5.07
C ALA A 350 -38.92 -0.87 -3.75
N ASP A 351 -37.93 -0.44 -2.95
CA ASP A 351 -38.16 0.30 -1.69
C ASP A 351 -38.80 1.69 -1.91
N GLN A 352 -38.71 2.27 -3.12
CA GLN A 352 -39.35 3.55 -3.47
C GLN A 352 -40.78 3.39 -3.98
N GLU A 353 -41.12 2.25 -4.58
CA GLU A 353 -42.49 1.97 -5.07
C GLU A 353 -43.46 1.56 -3.94
N ASP A 354 -42.95 1.05 -2.82
CA ASP A 354 -43.77 0.61 -1.66
C ASP A 354 -44.18 1.73 -0.68
N TYR A 355 -43.95 3.02 -1.01
CA TYR A 355 -44.53 4.17 -0.30
C TYR A 355 -45.72 4.76 -1.09
N PRO A 356 -46.98 4.32 -0.84
CA PRO A 356 -48.15 4.95 -1.45
C PRO A 356 -48.46 6.27 -0.74
N GLY A 357 -47.81 7.35 -1.18
CA GLY A 357 -48.17 8.71 -0.79
C GLY A 357 -49.29 9.27 -1.64
N SER A 358 -50.56 9.07 -1.23
CA SER A 358 -51.60 10.11 -1.20
C SER A 358 -52.99 9.49 -1.00
N GLN A 359 -53.45 9.43 0.26
CA GLN A 359 -54.89 9.42 0.51
C GLN A 359 -55.45 10.77 0.10
N HIS A 360 -56.18 10.79 -1.02
CA HIS A 360 -57.21 11.77 -1.27
C HIS A 360 -58.16 11.81 -0.06
N THR A 361 -58.10 12.88 0.73
CA THR A 361 -59.19 13.23 1.63
C THR A 361 -59.96 14.38 1.02
N CYS A 362 -61.16 14.02 0.56
CA CYS A 362 -62.27 14.90 0.23
C CYS A 362 -62.53 15.91 1.36
N ARG A 363 -62.61 17.20 1.02
CA ARG A 363 -63.68 18.09 1.47
C ARG A 363 -63.82 19.30 0.56
#